data_AF-A0A2M7TR08-F1
#
_entry.id   AF-A0A2M7TR08-F1
#
_cell.length_a   1.000
_cell.length_b   1.000
_cell.length_c   1.000
_cell.angle_alpha   90.00
_cell.angle_beta   90.00
_cell.angle_gamma   90.00
#
_symmetry.space_group_name_H-M   'P 1'
#
loop_
_entity.id
_entity.type
_entity.pdbx_description
1 polymer ?
#
loop_
_entity_poly.entity_id
_entity_poly.type
_entity_poly.pdbx_seq_one_letter_code
_entity_poly.pdbx_strand_id
1 'polypeptide(L)'
;MKFQGVIIRFFYDWYVAFSLGFLKQFLSFANTIEGILAVREMARRIFQPLYQDYDVAGYILGFFFRIFRIIIGVIIHLIVFLFFLILYFIWVLIPPFVVYMVFVNLFSL
;
A
#
# COMPACT_ATOMS: atom_id res chain seq x y z
N MET A 1 31.24 -27.15 0.90
CA MET A 1 30.32 -26.14 0.33
C MET A 1 28.89 -26.66 0.55
N LYS A 2 28.17 -26.17 1.57
CA LYS A 2 26.94 -26.84 2.08
C LYS A 2 25.69 -26.39 1.32
N PHE A 3 25.20 -27.24 0.42
CA PHE A 3 23.98 -27.07 -0.38
C PHE A 3 22.74 -26.71 0.48
N GLN A 4 22.65 -27.22 1.71
CA GLN A 4 21.56 -26.91 2.66
C GLN A 4 21.43 -25.42 3.01
N GLY A 5 22.54 -24.68 3.01
CA GLY A 5 22.51 -23.23 3.28
C GLY A 5 21.85 -22.44 2.14
N VAL A 6 21.89 -22.96 0.91
CA VAL A 6 21.35 -22.26 -0.26
C VAL A 6 19.83 -22.26 -0.26
N ILE A 7 19.20 -23.39 0.10
CA ILE A 7 17.74 -23.53 0.13
C ILE A 7 17.15 -22.65 1.24
N ILE A 8 17.72 -22.70 2.45
CA ILE A 8 17.27 -21.87 3.57
C ILE A 8 17.45 -20.38 3.23
N ARG A 9 18.57 -20.02 2.62
CA ARG A 9 18.84 -18.64 2.19
C ARG A 9 17.87 -18.18 1.11
N PHE A 10 17.51 -19.05 0.16
CA PHE A 10 16.49 -18.75 -0.84
C PHE A 10 15.15 -18.39 -0.19
N PHE A 11 14.66 -19.21 0.74
CA PHE A 11 13.40 -18.91 1.44
C PHE A 11 13.49 -17.66 2.31
N TYR A 12 14.63 -17.43 2.96
CA TYR A 12 14.87 -16.20 3.72
C TYR A 12 14.85 -14.97 2.81
N ASP A 13 15.55 -15.01 1.68
CA ASP A 13 15.62 -13.90 0.75
C ASP A 13 14.25 -13.65 0.09
N TRP A 14 13.51 -14.71 -0.23
CA TRP A 14 12.17 -14.63 -0.84
C TRP A 14 11.12 -14.07 0.10
N TYR A 15 11.05 -14.57 1.34
CA TYR A 15 9.98 -14.19 2.28
C TYR A 15 10.38 -13.04 3.20
N VAL A 16 11.62 -12.96 3.64
CA VAL A 16 12.03 -11.96 4.63
C VAL A 16 12.66 -10.76 3.94
N ALA A 17 13.73 -10.96 3.16
CA ALA A 17 14.44 -9.85 2.55
C ALA A 17 13.56 -9.08 1.55
N PHE A 18 12.85 -9.79 0.67
CA PHE A 18 11.93 -9.16 -0.26
C PHE A 18 10.77 -8.47 0.46
N SER A 19 10.14 -9.08 1.47
CA SER A 19 9.05 -8.42 2.20
C SER A 19 9.48 -7.12 2.86
N LEU A 20 10.69 -7.08 3.43
CA LEU A 20 11.25 -5.85 4.00
C LEU A 20 11.51 -4.80 2.91
N GLY A 21 12.04 -5.19 1.76
CA GLY A 21 12.25 -4.30 0.61
C GLY A 21 10.92 -3.76 0.05
N PHE A 22 9.94 -4.65 -0.12
CA PHE A 22 8.61 -4.34 -0.61
C PHE A 22 7.87 -3.38 0.34
N LEU A 23 7.94 -3.63 1.65
CA LEU A 23 7.35 -2.75 2.66
C LEU A 23 7.98 -1.34 2.62
N LYS A 24 9.31 -1.26 2.49
CA LYS A 24 10.00 0.04 2.34
C LYS A 24 9.54 0.78 1.09
N GLN A 25 9.41 0.08 -0.04
CA GLN A 25 8.92 0.65 -1.29
C GLN A 25 7.47 1.14 -1.16
N PHE A 26 6.61 0.33 -0.56
CA PHE A 26 5.22 0.68 -0.28
C PHE A 26 5.13 1.93 0.61
N LEU A 27 5.87 1.97 1.72
CA LEU A 27 5.87 3.13 2.62
C LEU A 27 6.42 4.39 1.93
N SER A 28 7.46 4.26 1.10
CA SER A 28 7.96 5.38 0.30
C SER A 28 6.91 5.90 -0.67
N PHE A 29 6.19 5.01 -1.35
CA PHE A 29 5.15 5.38 -2.31
C PHE A 29 3.94 6.02 -1.60
N ALA A 30 3.52 5.46 -0.47
CA ALA A 30 2.45 6.00 0.37
C ALA A 30 2.80 7.40 0.88
N ASN A 31 4.05 7.62 1.31
CA ASN A 31 4.53 8.95 1.73
C ASN A 31 4.51 9.96 0.57
N THR A 32 4.88 9.57 -0.64
CA THR A 32 4.79 10.43 -1.82
C THR A 32 3.34 10.82 -2.11
N ILE A 33 2.41 9.86 -2.06
CA ILE A 33 0.99 10.13 -2.25
C ILE A 33 0.44 11.05 -1.17
N GLU A 34 0.80 10.81 0.10
CA GLU A 34 0.38 11.66 1.20
C GLU A 34 0.92 13.09 1.06
N GLY A 35 2.14 13.27 0.53
CA GLY A 35 2.67 14.59 0.20
C GLY A 35 1.88 15.33 -0.89
N ILE A 36 1.34 14.60 -1.88
CA ILE A 36 0.54 15.18 -2.98
C ILE A 36 -0.89 15.47 -2.54
N LEU A 37 -1.52 14.53 -1.85
CA LEU A 37 -2.91 14.61 -1.44
C LEU A 37 -3.08 15.45 -0.18
N ALA A 38 -2.08 15.48 0.70
CA ALA A 38 -2.04 16.21 1.96
C ALA A 38 -3.26 15.90 2.87
N VAL A 39 -3.73 14.65 2.87
CA VAL A 39 -4.98 14.25 3.53
C VAL A 39 -4.94 14.56 5.03
N ARG A 40 -3.83 14.24 5.69
CA ARG A 40 -3.61 14.51 7.11
C ARG A 40 -3.65 16.01 7.44
N GLU A 41 -3.02 16.83 6.61
CA GLU A 41 -2.96 18.28 6.81
C GLU A 41 -4.32 18.93 6.54
N MET A 42 -5.06 18.45 5.54
CA MET A 42 -6.43 18.91 5.27
C MET A 42 -7.40 18.54 6.39
N ALA A 43 -7.29 17.32 6.94
CA ALA A 43 -8.10 16.88 8.06
C ALA A 43 -7.85 17.72 9.32
N ARG A 44 -6.60 18.11 9.60
CA ARG A 44 -6.26 19.02 10.70
C ARG A 44 -6.85 20.41 10.54
N ARG A 45 -7.01 20.88 9.30
CA ARG A 45 -7.50 22.22 8.96
C ARG A 45 -8.96 22.22 8.49
N ILE A 46 -9.74 21.19 8.85
CA ILE A 46 -11.10 21.03 8.32
C ILE A 46 -12.05 22.18 8.72
N PHE A 47 -11.82 22.76 9.90
CA PHE A 47 -12.59 23.89 10.43
C PHE A 47 -11.96 25.26 10.15
N GLN A 48 -10.87 25.33 9.36
CA GLN A 48 -10.28 26.61 8.97
C GLN A 48 -10.90 27.11 7.66
N PRO A 49 -11.38 28.36 7.60
CA PRO A 49 -11.98 28.92 6.38
C PRO A 49 -10.94 28.95 5.25
N LEU A 50 -11.36 28.58 4.04
CA LEU A 50 -10.48 28.39 2.89
C LEU A 50 -9.98 29.72 2.30
N TYR A 51 -10.75 30.80 2.48
CA TYR A 51 -10.51 32.12 1.87
C TYR A 51 -10.41 33.28 2.86
N GLN A 52 -10.29 33.01 4.16
CA GLN A 52 -10.42 34.06 5.21
C GLN A 52 -11.74 34.84 5.16
N ASP A 53 -12.69 34.48 4.28
CA ASP A 53 -14.07 34.94 4.33
C ASP A 53 -14.79 34.22 5.48
N TYR A 54 -15.08 34.98 6.53
CA TYR A 54 -15.78 34.51 7.73
C TYR A 54 -17.30 34.51 7.57
N ASP A 55 -17.78 34.39 6.34
CA ASP A 55 -19.21 34.35 6.06
C ASP A 55 -19.75 32.91 6.19
N VAL A 56 -21.02 32.78 6.59
CA VAL A 56 -21.64 31.46 6.91
C VAL A 56 -21.61 30.53 5.69
N ALA A 57 -21.83 31.08 4.49
CA ALA A 57 -21.75 30.34 3.24
C ALA A 57 -20.31 29.84 2.94
N GLY A 58 -19.29 30.64 3.25
CA GLY A 58 -17.88 30.30 3.06
C GLY A 58 -17.42 29.16 3.96
N TYR A 59 -17.91 29.12 5.20
CA TYR A 59 -17.64 28.01 6.13
C TYR A 59 -18.27 26.69 5.66
N ILE A 60 -19.54 26.73 5.23
CA ILE A 60 -20.26 25.54 4.78
C ILE A 60 -19.63 24.98 3.51
N LEU A 61 -19.40 25.81 2.50
CA LEU A 61 -18.79 25.37 1.24
C LEU A 61 -17.37 24.87 1.45
N GLY A 62 -16.54 25.59 2.22
CA GLY A 62 -15.16 25.18 2.54
C GLY A 62 -15.09 23.83 3.25
N PHE A 63 -16.02 23.55 4.15
CA PHE A 63 -16.12 22.27 4.84
C PHE A 63 -16.45 21.12 3.88
N PHE A 64 -17.44 21.28 2.99
CA PHE A 64 -17.81 20.26 2.00
C PHE A 64 -16.67 19.95 1.02
N PHE A 65 -15.99 20.98 0.49
CA PHE A 65 -14.84 20.77 -0.41
C PHE A 65 -13.68 20.05 0.29
N ARG A 66 -13.38 20.39 1.54
CA ARG A 66 -12.33 19.72 2.32
C ARG A 66 -12.70 18.26 2.63
N ILE A 67 -13.95 17.98 3.02
CA ILE A 67 -14.41 16.61 3.24
C ILE A 67 -14.32 15.79 1.96
N PHE A 68 -14.82 16.31 0.84
CA PHE A 68 -14.77 15.60 -0.44
C PHE A 68 -13.33 15.26 -0.83
N ARG A 69 -12.41 16.22 -0.66
CA ARG A 69 -10.99 16.02 -0.93
C ARG A 69 -10.34 15.01 0.01
N ILE A 70 -10.71 15.00 1.30
CA ILE A 70 -10.26 13.99 2.27
C ILE A 70 -10.78 12.60 1.89
N ILE A 71 -12.06 12.47 1.55
CA ILE A 71 -12.69 11.21 1.15
C ILE A 71 -11.99 10.64 -0.08
N ILE A 72 -11.82 11.44 -1.14
CA ILE A 72 -11.06 11.04 -2.33
C ILE A 72 -9.64 10.61 -1.94
N GLY A 73 -8.99 11.40 -1.09
CA GLY A 73 -7.64 11.11 -0.63
C GLY A 73 -7.52 9.76 0.06
N VAL A 74 -8.46 9.44 0.95
CA VAL A 74 -8.54 8.14 1.65
C VAL A 74 -8.83 7.01 0.68
N ILE A 75 -9.75 7.20 -0.28
CA ILE A 75 -10.07 6.19 -1.30
C ILE A 75 -8.83 5.87 -2.15
N ILE A 76 -8.08 6.88 -2.60
CA ILE A 76 -6.85 6.67 -3.37
C ILE A 76 -5.83 5.89 -2.56
N HIS A 77 -5.60 6.24 -1.29
CA HIS A 77 -4.72 5.49 -0.41
C HIS A 77 -5.15 4.03 -0.25
N LEU A 78 -6.46 3.79 -0.09
CA LEU A 78 -7.00 2.44 0.03
C LEU A 78 -6.79 1.63 -1.25
N ILE A 79 -7.05 2.21 -2.42
CA ILE A 79 -6.84 1.54 -3.72
C ILE A 79 -5.36 1.18 -3.89
N VAL A 80 -4.46 2.11 -3.59
CA VAL A 80 -3.01 1.86 -3.66
C VAL A 80 -2.58 0.77 -2.68
N PHE A 81 -3.08 0.82 -1.44
CA PHE A 81 -2.80 -0.21 -0.45
C PHE A 81 -3.27 -1.60 -0.94
N LEU A 82 -4.50 -1.71 -1.43
CA LEU A 82 -5.04 -2.97 -1.97
C LEU A 82 -4.24 -3.47 -3.17
N PHE A 83 -3.83 -2.59 -4.07
CA PHE A 83 -2.98 -2.94 -5.20
C PHE A 83 -1.64 -3.53 -4.76
N PHE A 84 -0.93 -2.89 -3.83
CA PHE A 84 0.31 -3.41 -3.27
C PHE A 84 0.10 -4.72 -2.51
N LEU A 85 -1.01 -4.84 -1.77
CA LEU A 85 -1.37 -6.07 -1.05
C LEU A 85 -1.55 -7.24 -2.02
N ILE A 86 -2.29 -7.05 -3.12
CA ILE A 86 -2.50 -8.07 -4.15
C ILE A 86 -1.18 -8.50 -4.77
N LEU A 87 -0.33 -7.55 -5.18
CA LEU A 87 0.99 -7.85 -5.74
C LEU A 87 1.86 -8.65 -4.75
N TYR A 88 1.81 -8.29 -3.46
CA TYR A 88 2.52 -9.01 -2.42
C TYR A 88 2.02 -10.45 -2.27
N PHE A 89 0.70 -10.67 -2.23
CA PHE A 89 0.14 -12.01 -2.15
C PHE A 89 0.49 -12.87 -3.36
N ILE A 90 0.42 -12.30 -4.58
CA ILE A 90 0.86 -12.99 -5.80
C ILE A 90 2.32 -13.44 -5.64
N TRP A 91 3.21 -12.54 -5.19
CA TRP A 91 4.62 -12.87 -4.98
C TRP A 91 4.87 -13.97 -3.94
N VAL A 92 4.18 -13.89 -2.79
CA VAL A 92 4.29 -14.87 -1.70
C VAL A 92 3.80 -16.26 -2.12
N LEU A 93 2.81 -16.32 -3.02
CA LEU A 93 2.22 -17.58 -3.49
C LEU A 93 3.02 -18.27 -4.60
N ILE A 94 3.98 -17.60 -5.23
CA ILE A 94 4.80 -18.20 -6.29
C ILE A 94 5.53 -19.47 -5.81
N PRO A 95 6.32 -19.48 -4.72
CA PRO A 95 7.04 -20.69 -4.31
C PRO A 95 6.11 -21.86 -3.95
N PRO A 96 5.05 -21.68 -3.13
CA PRO A 96 4.09 -22.74 -2.86
C PRO A 96 3.43 -23.30 -4.13
N PHE A 97 3.09 -22.42 -5.08
CA PHE A 97 2.49 -22.82 -6.35
C PHE A 97 3.44 -23.64 -7.23
N VAL A 98 4.72 -23.24 -7.30
CA VAL A 98 5.76 -24.02 -7.99
C VAL A 98 5.92 -25.40 -7.36
N VAL A 99 6.00 -25.46 -6.02
CA VAL A 99 6.08 -26.73 -5.30
C VAL A 99 4.86 -27.61 -5.63
N TYR A 100 3.66 -27.06 -5.54
CA TYR A 100 2.43 -27.78 -5.89
C TYR A 100 2.46 -28.34 -7.32
N MET A 101 2.87 -27.54 -8.31
CA MET A 101 3.01 -28.01 -9.70
C MET A 101 4.02 -29.14 -9.83
N VAL A 102 5.18 -29.07 -9.18
CA VAL A 102 6.18 -30.14 -9.23
C VAL A 102 5.61 -31.43 -8.65
N PHE A 103 4.91 -31.36 -7.52
CA PHE A 103 4.26 -32.51 -6.92
C PHE A 103 3.22 -33.13 -7.85
N VAL A 104 2.29 -32.34 -8.40
CA VAL A 104 1.25 -32.87 -9.29
C VAL A 104 1.85 -33.58 -10.51
N ASN A 105 2.84 -32.96 -11.18
CA ASN A 105 3.47 -33.57 -12.36
C ASN A 105 4.25 -34.85 -12.03
N LEU A 106 4.85 -34.93 -10.84
CA LEU A 106 5.62 -36.11 -10.42
C LEU A 106 4.71 -37.30 -10.09
N PHE A 107 3.54 -37.06 -9.50
CA PHE A 107 2.58 -38.11 -9.15
C PHE A 107 1.63 -38.48 -10.30
N SER A 108 1.59 -37.70 -11.39
CA SER A 108 0.84 -38.01 -12.60
C SER A 108 1.61 -38.84 -13.64
N LEU A 109 2.81 -39.31 -13.29
CA LEU A 109 3.69 -40.21 -14.06
C LEU A 109 3.65 -41.61 -13.47
#